data_AF-A0A7W0VEH2-F1
#
_entry.id   AF-A0A7W0VEH2-F1
#
_cell.length_a   1.000
_cell.length_b   1.000
_cell.length_c   1.000
_cell.angle_alpha   90.00
_cell.angle_beta   90.00
_cell.angle_gamma   90.00
#
_symmetry.space_group_name_H-M   'P 1'
#
loop_
_entity.id
_entity.type
_entity.pdbx_description
1 polymer ?
#
loop_
_entity_poly.entity_id
_entity_poly.type
_entity_poly.pdbx_seq_one_letter_code
_entity_poly.pdbx_strand_id
1 'polypeptide(L)'
;MTGLKRTLGLPGLTFFGVGMILGAGIYSVIGVAAARTGESLWVAFVIGGLAALFTALSYAELAAMHPKAGAEFVYVREAFPRFEGLAIGIRHSTIVTVIFTLIEVAGLVLVIYLGATHEGFGRALLVAPDRGVLSGAALVFFAYLGFEEIANLAEEAKDPGKTLPRAIFISLAFTSVIYILVALAVVALAVPAELAATDSPLAFAVSRAWPRVVPVLAGIALFATANTALATMLTGSRMLFGMARDGELPATVARVIPVRGTPWVASLVVLAVAGSLLPFGAIAIVAGVSSFGALLGFLLVNVCLIVLRRRSPDRKRPFRVPLAVGFVPVPAVLGVAACLALLVSFEPHVYAAGGIALALAVLVVATRRWWKR
;
A
#
# COMPACT_ATOMS: atom_id res chain seq x y z
N MET A 1 -10.56 -5.51 -30.17
CA MET A 1 -9.88 -5.33 -28.87
C MET A 1 -9.57 -3.85 -28.70
N THR A 2 -10.41 -3.10 -28.00
CA THR A 2 -10.18 -1.68 -27.72
C THR A 2 -9.32 -1.57 -26.45
N GLY A 3 -8.00 -1.58 -26.63
CA GLY A 3 -7.06 -1.30 -25.53
C GLY A 3 -7.12 0.17 -25.12
N LEU A 4 -6.85 0.47 -23.85
CA LEU A 4 -6.82 1.85 -23.37
C LEU A 4 -5.72 2.68 -24.03
N LYS A 5 -5.97 4.00 -24.08
CA LYS A 5 -4.94 4.96 -24.49
C LYS A 5 -3.86 5.06 -23.42
N ARG A 6 -2.63 4.66 -23.79
CA ARG A 6 -1.42 4.83 -22.98
C ARG A 6 -1.05 6.31 -22.84
N THR A 7 -1.53 6.95 -21.78
CA THR A 7 -1.38 8.39 -21.57
C THR A 7 -0.46 8.73 -20.39
N LEU A 8 -0.27 7.81 -19.44
CA LEU A 8 0.50 8.06 -18.22
C LEU A 8 2.00 7.86 -18.46
N GLY A 9 2.77 8.93 -18.34
CA GLY A 9 4.24 8.88 -18.33
C GLY A 9 4.82 8.64 -16.94
N LEU A 10 6.14 8.54 -16.87
CA LEU A 10 6.87 8.34 -15.60
C LEU A 10 6.48 9.36 -14.51
N PRO A 11 6.41 10.68 -14.75
CA PRO A 11 6.05 11.63 -13.69
C PRO A 11 4.65 11.39 -13.12
N GLY A 12 3.66 11.13 -13.98
CA GLY A 12 2.29 10.87 -13.55
C GLY A 12 2.17 9.59 -12.72
N LEU A 13 2.89 8.53 -13.12
CA LEU A 13 2.93 7.27 -12.36
C LEU A 13 3.67 7.42 -11.02
N THR A 14 4.76 8.20 -10.98
CA THR A 14 5.49 8.47 -9.75
C THR A 14 4.66 9.30 -8.78
N PHE A 15 4.03 10.40 -9.20
CA PHE A 15 3.18 11.19 -8.30
C PHE A 15 1.96 10.41 -7.81
N PHE A 16 1.37 9.59 -8.69
CA PHE A 16 0.33 8.65 -8.29
C PHE A 16 0.86 7.68 -7.22
N GLY A 17 1.99 7.02 -7.47
CA GLY A 17 2.61 6.10 -6.53
C GLY A 17 2.95 6.73 -5.18
N VAL A 18 3.54 7.94 -5.19
CA VAL A 18 3.83 8.69 -3.97
C VAL A 18 2.54 9.02 -3.21
N GLY A 19 1.47 9.46 -3.88
CA GLY A 19 0.19 9.75 -3.21
C GLY A 19 -0.53 8.51 -2.69
N MET A 20 -0.36 7.37 -3.35
CA MET A 20 -0.90 6.09 -2.87
C MET A 20 -0.20 5.61 -1.62
N ILE A 21 1.13 5.79 -1.55
CA ILE A 21 1.92 5.41 -0.38
C ILE A 21 1.72 6.43 0.74
N LEU A 22 1.84 7.74 0.47
CA LEU A 22 1.69 8.86 1.42
C LEU A 22 0.23 9.07 1.87
N GLY A 23 -0.37 8.06 2.48
CA GLY A 23 -1.76 8.12 2.91
C GLY A 23 -1.98 8.39 4.40
N ALA A 24 -3.18 8.05 4.86
CA ALA A 24 -3.58 8.10 6.26
C ALA A 24 -2.64 7.33 7.22
N GLY A 25 -1.89 6.35 6.73
CA GLY A 25 -1.02 5.49 7.54
C GLY A 25 0.04 6.27 8.32
N ILE A 26 0.75 7.19 7.67
CA ILE A 26 1.79 8.00 8.34
C ILE A 26 1.21 8.99 9.35
N TYR A 27 -0.02 9.48 9.11
CA TYR A 27 -0.69 10.46 9.97
C TYR A 27 -1.28 9.83 11.23
N SER A 28 -1.66 8.55 11.19
CA SER A 28 -2.44 7.90 12.25
C SER A 28 -1.71 6.78 12.99
N VAL A 29 -0.93 5.95 12.28
CA VAL A 29 -0.29 4.76 12.89
C VAL A 29 1.02 5.12 13.59
N ILE A 30 1.62 6.27 13.26
CA ILE A 30 2.96 6.64 13.74
C ILE A 30 3.05 6.72 15.28
N GLY A 31 2.00 7.16 15.97
CA GLY A 31 1.96 7.24 17.44
C GLY A 31 1.92 5.86 18.10
N VAL A 32 1.06 4.97 17.60
CA VAL A 32 0.98 3.58 18.06
C VAL A 32 2.28 2.84 17.80
N ALA A 33 2.90 3.07 16.64
CA ALA A 33 4.21 2.53 16.33
C ALA A 33 5.28 3.07 17.29
N ALA A 34 5.30 4.38 17.56
CA ALA A 34 6.24 4.99 18.50
C ALA A 34 6.13 4.36 19.90
N ALA A 35 4.91 4.02 20.34
CA ALA A 35 4.67 3.31 21.60
C ALA A 35 5.43 1.98 21.69
N ARG A 36 5.55 1.27 20.56
CA ARG A 36 6.23 -0.04 20.47
C ARG A 36 7.72 0.09 20.25
N THR A 37 8.16 1.09 19.50
CA THR A 37 9.54 1.22 19.05
C THR A 37 10.37 2.18 19.90
N GLY A 38 9.73 3.02 20.71
CA GLY A 38 10.38 4.14 21.39
C GLY A 38 11.08 5.06 20.39
N GLU A 39 12.30 5.49 20.74
CA GLU A 39 13.12 6.35 19.86
C GLU A 39 13.56 5.64 18.57
N SER A 40 13.49 4.30 18.50
CA SER A 40 13.89 3.50 17.34
C SER A 40 12.82 3.41 16.24
N LEU A 41 11.82 4.32 16.25
CA LEU A 41 10.74 4.37 15.25
C LEU A 41 11.27 4.42 13.81
N TRP A 42 12.36 5.16 13.58
CA TRP A 42 12.99 5.25 12.27
C TRP A 42 13.49 3.88 11.76
N VAL A 43 13.95 3.00 12.66
CA VAL A 43 14.40 1.63 12.33
C VAL A 43 13.21 0.80 11.85
N ALA A 44 12.05 0.95 12.47
CA ALA A 44 10.83 0.27 12.04
C ALA A 44 10.42 0.67 10.60
N PHE A 45 10.54 1.95 10.25
CA PHE A 45 10.33 2.41 8.87
C PHE A 45 11.39 1.85 7.90
N VAL A 46 12.67 1.77 8.30
CA VAL A 46 13.71 1.13 7.48
C VAL A 46 13.37 -0.34 7.20
N ILE A 47 12.98 -1.11 8.23
CA ILE A 47 12.60 -2.51 8.08
C ILE A 47 11.37 -2.65 7.18
N GLY A 48 10.34 -1.84 7.40
CA GLY A 48 9.14 -1.82 6.57
C GLY A 48 9.44 -1.48 5.10
N GLY A 49 10.27 -0.46 4.87
CA GLY A 49 10.69 -0.04 3.54
C GLY A 49 11.54 -1.10 2.82
N LEU A 50 12.41 -1.82 3.53
CA LEU A 50 13.16 -2.94 2.97
C LEU A 50 12.25 -4.12 2.59
N ALA A 51 11.30 -4.47 3.46
CA ALA A 51 10.30 -5.49 3.16
C ALA A 51 9.45 -5.13 1.92
N ALA A 52 9.04 -3.85 1.83
CA ALA A 52 8.33 -3.32 0.68
C ALA A 52 9.21 -3.34 -0.58
N LEU A 53 10.51 -2.99 -0.48
CA LEU A 53 11.44 -2.95 -1.61
C LEU A 53 11.65 -4.33 -2.25
N PHE A 54 11.85 -5.36 -1.42
CA PHE A 54 12.02 -6.73 -1.91
C PHE A 54 10.78 -7.22 -2.67
N THR A 55 9.60 -6.88 -2.16
CA THR A 55 8.34 -7.20 -2.83
C THR A 55 8.12 -6.33 -4.08
N ALA A 56 8.47 -5.05 -4.02
CA ALA A 56 8.36 -4.10 -5.13
C ALA A 56 9.20 -4.51 -6.34
N LEU A 57 10.37 -5.13 -6.11
CA LEU A 57 11.16 -5.77 -7.16
C LEU A 57 10.36 -6.86 -7.87
N SER A 58 9.67 -7.72 -7.10
CA SER A 58 8.80 -8.76 -7.66
C SER A 58 7.63 -8.18 -8.45
N TYR A 59 6.95 -7.14 -7.93
CA TYR A 59 5.90 -6.42 -8.66
C TYR A 59 6.43 -5.80 -9.94
N ALA A 60 7.60 -5.17 -9.92
CA ALA A 60 8.17 -4.50 -11.08
C ALA A 60 8.42 -5.48 -12.23
N GLU A 61 8.93 -6.68 -11.96
CA GLU A 61 9.13 -7.71 -12.99
C GLU A 61 7.80 -8.29 -13.48
N LEU A 62 6.87 -8.60 -12.58
CA LEU A 62 5.56 -9.14 -12.95
C LEU A 62 4.72 -8.14 -13.75
N ALA A 63 4.68 -6.87 -13.33
CA ALA A 63 3.96 -5.79 -14.01
C ALA A 63 4.57 -5.47 -15.39
N ALA A 64 5.91 -5.52 -15.49
CA ALA A 64 6.60 -5.34 -16.77
C ALA A 64 6.35 -6.50 -17.74
N MET A 65 6.21 -7.73 -17.24
CA MET A 65 5.84 -8.89 -18.07
C MET A 65 4.35 -8.89 -18.46
N HIS A 66 3.48 -8.45 -17.55
CA HIS A 66 2.02 -8.46 -17.70
C HIS A 66 1.42 -7.08 -17.53
N PRO A 67 1.46 -6.24 -18.58
CA PRO A 67 0.87 -4.91 -18.52
C PRO A 67 -0.66 -4.98 -18.72
N LYS A 68 -1.34 -5.74 -17.86
CA LYS A 68 -2.79 -5.83 -17.74
C LYS A 68 -3.20 -5.29 -16.38
N ALA A 69 -4.33 -4.60 -16.30
CA ALA A 69 -4.81 -4.02 -15.04
C ALA A 69 -5.27 -5.11 -14.05
N GLY A 70 -4.96 -4.93 -12.76
CA GLY A 70 -5.32 -5.85 -11.67
C GLY A 70 -4.15 -6.69 -11.15
N ALA A 71 -3.04 -6.04 -10.79
CA ALA A 71 -1.73 -6.61 -10.47
C ALA A 71 -1.82 -7.92 -9.66
N GLU A 72 -2.42 -7.90 -8.47
CA GLU A 72 -2.40 -9.04 -7.55
C GLU A 72 -3.23 -10.23 -8.05
N PHE A 73 -4.44 -9.95 -8.54
CA PHE A 73 -5.33 -10.97 -9.08
C PHE A 73 -4.80 -11.54 -10.40
N VAL A 74 -4.25 -10.71 -11.29
CA VAL A 74 -3.73 -11.13 -12.59
C VAL A 74 -2.43 -11.93 -12.45
N TYR A 75 -1.51 -11.58 -11.54
CA TYR A 75 -0.25 -12.32 -11.38
C TYR A 75 -0.46 -13.70 -10.75
N VAL A 76 -1.28 -13.78 -9.70
CA VAL A 76 -1.65 -15.07 -9.09
C VAL A 76 -2.36 -15.94 -10.12
N ARG A 77 -3.24 -15.37 -10.93
CA ARG A 77 -3.99 -16.09 -11.95
C ARG A 77 -3.23 -16.30 -13.27
N GLU A 78 -2.06 -15.73 -13.46
CA GLU A 78 -1.16 -16.17 -14.53
C GLU A 78 -0.28 -17.34 -14.09
N ALA A 79 0.02 -17.44 -12.79
CA ALA A 79 0.48 -18.70 -12.22
C ALA A 79 -0.62 -19.80 -12.27
N PHE A 80 -1.90 -19.39 -12.38
CA PHE A 80 -3.10 -20.25 -12.41
C PHE A 80 -4.21 -19.77 -13.40
N PRO A 81 -4.32 -20.32 -14.62
CA PRO A 81 -4.39 -19.58 -15.92
C PRO A 81 -5.77 -19.17 -16.49
N ARG A 82 -6.47 -18.14 -15.98
CA ARG A 82 -7.62 -17.57 -16.72
C ARG A 82 -7.87 -16.07 -16.46
N PHE A 83 -7.34 -15.11 -17.25
CA PHE A 83 -8.11 -14.02 -17.93
C PHE A 83 -7.38 -12.80 -18.54
N GLU A 84 -8.17 -12.00 -19.29
CA GLU A 84 -7.81 -10.71 -19.90
C GLU A 84 -8.87 -9.61 -19.67
N GLY A 85 -8.40 -8.42 -19.24
CA GLY A 85 -8.91 -7.12 -19.69
C GLY A 85 -9.78 -6.37 -18.70
N LEU A 86 -9.33 -5.25 -18.15
CA LEU A 86 -10.24 -4.19 -17.74
C LEU A 86 -9.47 -2.90 -17.48
N ALA A 87 -9.68 -1.90 -18.33
CA ALA A 87 -9.32 -0.55 -17.95
C ALA A 87 -10.28 0.44 -18.62
N ILE A 88 -11.08 1.14 -17.83
CA ILE A 88 -11.73 2.42 -18.16
C ILE A 88 -11.85 3.21 -16.84
N GLY A 89 -11.27 4.41 -16.79
CA GLY A 89 -11.72 5.47 -15.87
C GLY A 89 -10.67 6.17 -14.98
N ILE A 90 -9.43 6.41 -15.41
CA ILE A 90 -8.39 6.97 -14.52
C ILE A 90 -7.98 8.42 -14.86
N ARG A 91 -8.28 8.90 -16.07
CA ARG A 91 -7.81 10.22 -16.55
C ARG A 91 -8.22 11.42 -15.68
N HIS A 92 -9.43 11.42 -15.10
CA HIS A 92 -9.85 12.50 -14.20
C HIS A 92 -9.42 12.28 -12.73
N SER A 93 -9.14 11.04 -12.33
CA SER A 93 -8.72 10.71 -10.96
C SER A 93 -7.25 11.03 -10.72
N THR A 94 -6.36 10.78 -11.69
CA THR A 94 -4.91 11.00 -11.50
C THR A 94 -4.57 12.44 -11.18
N ILE A 95 -5.22 13.43 -11.81
CA ILE A 95 -4.94 14.85 -11.56
C ILE A 95 -5.30 15.22 -10.12
N VAL A 96 -6.46 14.76 -9.64
CA VAL A 96 -6.91 14.97 -8.26
C VAL A 96 -5.92 14.32 -7.29
N THR A 97 -5.48 13.09 -7.58
CA THR A 97 -4.47 12.40 -6.78
C THR A 97 -3.17 13.20 -6.73
N VAL A 98 -2.65 13.70 -7.85
CA VAL A 98 -1.41 14.51 -7.85
C VAL A 98 -1.56 15.76 -6.98
N ILE A 99 -2.68 16.47 -7.05
CA ILE A 99 -2.91 17.67 -6.22
C ILE A 99 -2.91 17.29 -4.74
N PHE A 100 -3.61 16.22 -4.36
CA PHE A 100 -3.62 15.73 -2.98
C PHE A 100 -2.23 15.28 -2.53
N THR A 101 -1.47 14.58 -3.37
CA THR A 101 -0.07 14.21 -3.11
C THR A 101 0.80 15.44 -2.81
N LEU A 102 0.64 16.53 -3.56
CA LEU A 102 1.43 17.74 -3.31
C LEU A 102 1.09 18.38 -1.97
N ILE A 103 -0.20 18.38 -1.59
CA ILE A 103 -0.66 18.86 -0.28
C ILE A 103 -0.12 17.96 0.85
N GLU A 104 -0.18 16.65 0.68
CA GLU A 104 0.36 15.64 1.61
C GLU A 104 1.85 15.83 1.85
N VAL A 105 2.64 15.93 0.76
CA VAL A 105 4.09 16.14 0.82
C VAL A 105 4.40 17.46 1.52
N ALA A 106 3.66 18.53 1.25
CA ALA A 106 3.87 19.82 1.92
C ALA A 106 3.66 19.73 3.44
N GLY A 107 2.65 18.99 3.90
CA GLY A 107 2.43 18.76 5.33
C GLY A 107 3.55 17.98 5.99
N LEU A 108 4.05 16.94 5.35
CA LEU A 108 5.16 16.15 5.88
C LEU A 108 6.47 16.94 5.87
N VAL A 109 6.73 17.74 4.83
CA VAL A 109 7.89 18.63 4.78
C VAL A 109 7.84 19.66 5.92
N LEU A 110 6.66 20.20 6.24
CA LEU A 110 6.47 21.08 7.39
C LEU A 110 6.82 20.37 8.71
N VAL A 111 6.33 19.14 8.92
CA VAL A 111 6.68 18.34 10.11
C VAL A 111 8.19 18.12 10.20
N ILE A 112 8.82 17.73 9.09
CA ILE A 112 10.27 17.52 9.01
C ILE A 112 11.02 18.80 9.34
N TYR A 113 10.62 19.94 8.77
CA TYR A 113 11.25 21.22 9.02
C TYR A 113 11.23 21.58 10.50
N LEU A 114 10.06 21.49 11.16
CA LEU A 114 9.92 21.81 12.57
C LEU A 114 10.72 20.87 13.47
N GLY A 115 10.72 19.57 13.16
CA GLY A 115 11.54 18.61 13.88
C GLY A 115 13.04 18.83 13.68
N ALA A 116 13.47 19.13 12.45
CA ALA A 116 14.88 19.38 12.12
C ALA A 116 15.45 20.63 12.80
N THR A 117 14.62 21.62 13.10
CA THR A 117 15.01 22.81 13.89
C THR A 117 15.03 22.56 15.40
N HIS A 118 14.57 21.41 15.88
CA HIS A 118 14.54 21.07 17.30
C HIS A 118 15.86 20.44 17.75
N GLU A 119 16.33 20.76 18.96
CA GLU A 119 17.64 20.30 19.49
C GLU A 119 17.75 18.77 19.59
N GLY A 120 16.62 18.07 19.72
CA GLY A 120 16.56 16.61 19.79
C GLY A 120 16.70 15.89 18.44
N PHE A 121 16.76 16.61 17.32
CA PHE A 121 16.79 15.99 16.00
C PHE A 121 18.04 15.12 15.82
N GLY A 122 17.83 13.89 15.36
CA GLY A 122 18.92 12.92 15.16
C GLY A 122 19.40 12.20 16.41
N ARG A 123 18.99 12.60 17.63
CA ARG A 123 19.35 11.88 18.87
C ARG A 123 18.94 10.41 18.82
N ALA A 124 17.78 10.14 18.22
CA ALA A 124 17.24 8.80 17.99
C ALA A 124 18.15 7.89 17.15
N LEU A 125 19.09 8.43 16.35
CA LEU A 125 20.06 7.64 15.57
C LEU A 125 21.15 7.02 16.47
N LEU A 126 21.36 7.58 17.65
CA LEU A 126 22.38 7.15 18.61
C LEU A 126 21.83 6.11 19.61
N VAL A 127 20.52 5.88 19.62
CA VAL A 127 19.87 4.96 20.54
C VAL A 127 19.80 3.56 19.93
N ALA A 128 20.19 2.56 20.72
CA ALA A 128 20.13 1.17 20.31
C ALA A 128 18.68 0.75 20.01
N PRO A 129 18.43 -0.04 18.95
CA PRO A 129 17.09 -0.50 18.60
C PRO A 129 16.37 -1.21 19.75
N ASP A 130 15.15 -0.76 20.08
CA ASP A 130 14.30 -1.42 21.07
C ASP A 130 13.85 -2.83 20.62
N ARG A 131 13.51 -3.70 21.57
CA ARG A 131 12.96 -5.04 21.29
C ARG A 131 11.63 -4.99 20.52
N GLY A 132 10.85 -3.93 20.67
CA GLY A 132 9.56 -3.75 19.99
C GLY A 132 9.67 -3.26 18.54
N VAL A 133 10.87 -3.05 18.01
CA VAL A 133 11.10 -2.55 16.64
C VAL A 133 10.42 -3.38 15.56
N LEU A 134 10.46 -4.72 15.65
CA LEU A 134 9.85 -5.57 14.63
C LEU A 134 8.31 -5.51 14.65
N SER A 135 7.70 -5.43 15.84
CA SER A 135 6.25 -5.24 15.99
C SER A 135 5.79 -3.87 15.51
N GLY A 136 6.59 -2.83 15.77
CA GLY A 136 6.38 -1.50 15.20
C GLY A 136 6.51 -1.49 13.68
N ALA A 137 7.50 -2.21 13.13
CA ALA A 137 7.71 -2.37 11.69
C ALA A 137 6.48 -2.98 11.01
N ALA A 138 5.86 -3.99 11.63
CA ALA A 138 4.65 -4.62 11.11
C ALA A 138 3.44 -3.66 11.07
N LEU A 139 3.33 -2.73 12.03
CA LEU A 139 2.31 -1.68 12.00
C LEU A 139 2.60 -0.60 10.96
N VAL A 140 3.82 -0.04 10.94
CA VAL A 140 4.17 1.03 9.97
C VAL A 140 4.27 0.50 8.55
N PHE A 141 4.34 -0.82 8.35
CA PHE A 141 4.19 -1.43 7.04
C PHE A 141 2.89 -1.01 6.35
N PHE A 142 1.83 -0.72 7.12
CA PHE A 142 0.60 -0.13 6.60
C PHE A 142 0.85 1.15 5.79
N ALA A 143 1.81 2.00 6.23
CA ALA A 143 2.16 3.22 5.53
C ALA A 143 2.92 2.96 4.21
N TYR A 144 3.46 1.75 4.00
CA TYR A 144 4.13 1.40 2.75
C TYR A 144 3.19 0.78 1.70
N LEU A 145 1.93 0.50 2.06
CA LEU A 145 0.94 0.02 1.11
C LEU A 145 0.64 1.11 0.06
N GLY A 146 0.48 0.70 -1.19
CA GLY A 146 0.14 1.60 -2.30
C GLY A 146 1.15 1.63 -3.44
N PHE A 147 2.37 1.09 -3.30
CA PHE A 147 3.29 1.00 -4.44
C PHE A 147 2.78 0.00 -5.50
N GLU A 148 2.07 -1.04 -5.07
CA GLU A 148 1.41 -2.06 -5.88
C GLU A 148 0.32 -1.46 -6.78
N GLU A 149 -0.28 -0.34 -6.37
CA GLU A 149 -1.33 0.34 -7.11
C GLU A 149 -0.81 0.94 -8.43
N ILE A 150 0.49 1.25 -8.49
CA ILE A 150 1.15 1.69 -9.73
C ILE A 150 1.04 0.58 -10.80
N ALA A 151 1.14 -0.68 -10.39
CA ALA A 151 1.03 -1.82 -11.31
C ALA A 151 -0.41 -2.00 -11.85
N ASN A 152 -1.43 -1.53 -11.13
CA ASN A 152 -2.81 -1.51 -11.64
C ASN A 152 -2.99 -0.54 -12.82
N LEU A 153 -2.08 0.41 -13.01
CA LEU A 153 -2.09 1.38 -14.11
C LEU A 153 -1.31 0.91 -15.36
N ALA A 154 -0.92 -0.36 -15.42
CA ALA A 154 -0.03 -0.85 -16.48
C ALA A 154 -0.59 -0.72 -17.90
N GLU A 155 -1.92 -0.83 -18.08
CA GLU A 155 -2.57 -0.65 -19.40
C GLU A 155 -2.56 0.82 -19.87
N GLU A 156 -2.45 1.78 -18.94
CA GLU A 156 -2.44 3.22 -19.21
C GLU A 156 -1.03 3.83 -19.25
N ALA A 157 -0.03 3.06 -18.78
CA ALA A 157 1.36 3.46 -18.77
C ALA A 157 1.99 3.49 -20.18
N LYS A 158 2.73 4.56 -20.48
CA LYS A 158 3.60 4.65 -21.65
C LYS A 158 4.85 3.80 -21.42
N ASP A 159 5.19 2.89 -22.33
CA ASP A 159 6.31 1.95 -22.20
C ASP A 159 6.36 1.23 -20.82
N PRO A 160 5.31 0.46 -20.47
CA PRO A 160 5.12 -0.09 -19.11
C PRO A 160 6.31 -0.93 -18.63
N GLY A 161 7.03 -1.58 -19.54
CA GLY A 161 8.21 -2.38 -19.22
C GLY A 161 9.36 -1.59 -18.60
N LYS A 162 9.43 -0.27 -18.84
CA LYS A 162 10.46 0.62 -18.26
C LYS A 162 9.88 1.63 -17.27
N THR A 163 8.68 2.15 -17.54
CA THR A 163 8.09 3.20 -16.69
C THR A 163 7.53 2.67 -15.39
N LEU A 164 6.92 1.48 -15.35
CA LEU A 164 6.38 0.91 -14.12
C LEU A 164 7.49 0.60 -13.09
N PRO A 165 8.58 -0.12 -13.44
CA PRO A 165 9.66 -0.36 -12.48
C PRO A 165 10.23 0.94 -11.92
N ARG A 166 10.51 1.93 -12.79
CA ARG A 166 11.05 3.22 -12.37
C ARG A 166 10.09 3.98 -11.46
N ALA A 167 8.80 4.03 -11.80
CA ALA A 167 7.80 4.70 -10.98
C ALA A 167 7.69 4.04 -9.59
N ILE A 168 7.67 2.70 -9.52
CA ILE A 168 7.63 1.95 -8.26
C ILE A 168 8.84 2.30 -7.38
N PHE A 169 10.07 2.19 -7.92
CA PHE A 169 11.28 2.46 -7.12
C PHE A 169 11.43 3.91 -6.72
N ILE A 170 11.15 4.87 -7.62
CA ILE A 170 11.25 6.29 -7.30
C ILE A 170 10.23 6.64 -6.22
N SER A 171 8.99 6.16 -6.34
CA SER A 171 7.95 6.44 -5.34
C SER A 171 8.34 5.85 -3.99
N LEU A 172 8.74 4.57 -3.94
CA LEU A 172 9.09 3.90 -2.70
C LEU A 172 10.33 4.49 -2.03
N ALA A 173 11.36 4.84 -2.80
CA ALA A 173 12.56 5.48 -2.26
C ALA A 173 12.25 6.86 -1.69
N PHE A 174 11.50 7.68 -2.43
CA PHE A 174 11.09 9.01 -2.00
C PHE A 174 10.26 8.95 -0.70
N THR A 175 9.24 8.09 -0.65
CA THR A 175 8.39 7.97 0.54
C THR A 175 9.13 7.38 1.73
N SER A 176 10.03 6.42 1.51
CA SER A 176 10.87 5.88 2.59
C SER A 176 11.73 6.96 3.24
N VAL A 177 12.36 7.82 2.44
CA VAL A 177 13.17 8.94 2.97
C VAL A 177 12.28 9.89 3.77
N ILE A 178 11.12 10.28 3.22
CA ILE A 178 10.16 11.14 3.92
C ILE A 178 9.72 10.53 5.24
N TYR A 179 9.37 9.24 5.28
CA TYR A 179 8.93 8.56 6.51
C TYR A 179 10.02 8.47 7.57
N ILE A 180 11.25 8.17 7.18
CA ILE A 180 12.38 8.14 8.12
C ILE A 180 12.60 9.54 8.71
N LEU A 181 12.57 10.59 7.89
CA LEU A 181 12.72 11.98 8.35
C LEU A 181 11.57 12.40 9.26
N VAL A 182 10.33 12.03 8.92
CA VAL A 182 9.15 12.29 9.76
C VAL A 182 9.26 11.55 11.09
N ALA A 183 9.69 10.29 11.10
CA ALA A 183 9.90 9.51 12.33
C ALA A 183 10.94 10.17 13.25
N LEU A 184 12.06 10.63 12.69
CA LEU A 184 13.09 11.37 13.43
C LEU A 184 12.55 12.71 13.95
N ALA A 185 11.83 13.46 13.13
CA ALA A 185 11.24 14.74 13.50
C ALA A 185 10.22 14.61 14.64
N VAL A 186 9.33 13.62 14.55
CA VAL A 186 8.23 13.43 15.51
C VAL A 186 8.75 13.00 16.88
N VAL A 187 9.71 12.07 16.91
CA VAL A 187 10.37 11.65 18.16
C VAL A 187 11.24 12.77 18.75
N ALA A 188 11.78 13.67 17.92
CA ALA A 188 12.50 14.85 18.40
C ALA A 188 11.57 15.90 19.05
N LEU A 189 10.32 16.00 18.59
CA LEU A 189 9.33 16.99 19.03
C LEU A 189 8.50 16.52 20.24
N ALA A 190 8.26 15.22 20.38
CA ALA A 190 7.43 14.67 21.45
C ALA A 190 7.89 13.27 21.87
N VAL A 191 7.66 12.95 23.14
CA VAL A 191 8.03 11.65 23.71
C VAL A 191 7.10 10.55 23.16
N PRO A 192 7.61 9.35 22.81
CA PRO A 192 6.80 8.28 22.23
C PRO A 192 5.53 7.90 23.00
N ALA A 193 5.57 7.97 24.34
CA ALA A 193 4.40 7.66 25.17
C ALA A 193 3.25 8.67 24.99
N GLU A 194 3.56 9.95 24.79
CA GLU A 194 2.55 10.98 24.54
C GLU A 194 1.97 10.87 23.13
N LEU A 195 2.81 10.55 22.15
CA LEU A 195 2.40 10.30 20.77
C LEU A 195 1.42 9.13 20.66
N ALA A 196 1.58 8.11 21.51
CA ALA A 196 0.70 6.96 21.58
C ALA A 196 -0.68 7.28 22.20
N ALA A 197 -0.74 8.34 23.02
CA ALA A 197 -1.93 8.72 23.78
C ALA A 197 -2.88 9.66 22.99
N THR A 198 -2.57 9.96 21.74
CA THR A 198 -3.34 10.90 20.91
C THR A 198 -3.77 10.26 19.58
N ASP A 199 -4.97 10.62 19.13
CA ASP A 199 -5.51 10.19 17.83
C ASP A 199 -4.83 10.88 16.64
N SER A 200 -4.08 11.97 16.87
CA SER A 200 -3.40 12.74 15.82
C SER A 200 -1.93 13.02 16.18
N PRO A 201 -1.06 11.99 16.16
CA PRO A 201 0.32 12.09 16.66
C PRO A 201 1.17 13.15 15.97
N LEU A 202 1.05 13.30 14.64
CA LEU A 202 1.79 14.32 13.90
C LEU A 202 1.38 15.74 14.29
N ALA A 203 0.07 15.97 14.44
CA ALA A 203 -0.47 17.27 14.86
C ALA A 203 -0.07 17.59 16.30
N PHE A 204 -0.10 16.58 17.18
CA PHE A 204 0.36 16.72 18.56
C PHE A 204 1.85 17.05 18.63
N ALA A 205 2.71 16.33 17.89
CA ALA A 205 4.15 16.62 17.85
C ALA A 205 4.41 18.06 17.39
N VAL A 206 3.79 18.47 16.29
CA VAL A 206 3.94 19.83 15.75
C VAL A 206 3.39 20.90 16.69
N SER A 207 2.37 20.59 17.51
CA SER A 207 1.84 21.53 18.50
C SER A 207 2.86 21.94 19.55
N ARG A 208 3.88 21.10 19.82
CA ARG A 208 4.97 21.41 20.76
C ARG A 208 5.92 22.47 20.21
N ALA A 209 6.11 22.53 18.88
CA ALA A 209 6.96 23.53 18.24
C ALA A 209 6.17 24.76 17.75
N TRP A 210 5.00 24.55 17.13
CA TRP A 210 4.19 25.61 16.54
C TRP A 210 2.68 25.32 16.67
N PRO A 211 2.05 25.69 17.81
CA PRO A 211 0.62 25.40 18.05
C PRO A 211 -0.34 25.93 16.97
N ARG A 212 -0.06 27.11 16.39
CA ARG A 212 -0.94 27.75 15.40
C ARG A 212 -1.03 27.00 14.07
N VAL A 213 -0.10 26.10 13.76
CA VAL A 213 -0.09 25.36 12.48
C VAL A 213 -0.88 24.05 12.54
N VAL A 214 -1.34 23.64 13.73
CA VAL A 214 -2.13 22.41 13.94
C VAL A 214 -3.37 22.31 13.03
N PRO A 215 -4.20 23.37 12.87
CA PRO A 215 -5.37 23.28 11.99
C PRO A 215 -4.99 23.06 10.52
N VAL A 216 -3.85 23.61 10.08
CA VAL A 216 -3.34 23.41 8.71
C VAL A 216 -2.96 21.95 8.52
N LEU A 217 -2.23 21.36 9.46
CA LEU A 217 -1.81 19.96 9.38
C LEU A 217 -3.01 19.00 9.46
N ALA A 218 -4.02 19.31 10.28
CA ALA A 218 -5.27 18.55 10.33
C ALA A 218 -6.03 18.61 8.99
N GLY A 219 -6.08 19.78 8.35
CA GLY A 219 -6.63 19.91 7.00
C GLY A 219 -5.88 19.06 5.97
N ILE A 220 -4.54 19.09 6.02
CA ILE A 220 -3.70 18.26 5.14
C ILE A 220 -3.96 16.76 5.39
N ALA A 221 -4.04 16.32 6.64
CA ALA A 221 -4.34 14.94 7.01
C ALA A 221 -5.72 14.48 6.51
N LEU A 222 -6.71 15.39 6.48
CA LEU A 222 -8.03 15.12 5.92
C LEU A 222 -7.96 14.90 4.40
N PHE A 223 -7.22 15.75 3.68
CA PHE A 223 -6.97 15.55 2.25
C PHE A 223 -6.22 14.25 1.97
N ALA A 224 -5.22 13.93 2.80
CA ALA A 224 -4.47 12.67 2.70
C ALA A 224 -5.39 11.46 2.85
N THR A 225 -6.22 11.47 3.90
CA THR A 225 -7.16 10.38 4.18
C THR A 225 -8.21 10.26 3.08
N ALA A 226 -8.73 11.38 2.59
CA ALA A 226 -9.68 11.41 1.48
C ALA A 226 -9.06 10.86 0.19
N ASN A 227 -7.80 11.19 -0.12
CA ASN A 227 -7.08 10.67 -1.27
C ASN A 227 -6.94 9.14 -1.21
N THR A 228 -6.45 8.61 -0.08
CA THR A 228 -6.31 7.16 0.13
C THR A 228 -7.67 6.46 0.05
N ALA A 229 -8.71 7.01 0.68
CA ALA A 229 -10.06 6.45 0.64
C ALA A 229 -10.64 6.42 -0.78
N LEU A 230 -10.52 7.51 -1.53
CA LEU A 230 -10.99 7.58 -2.91
C LEU A 230 -10.27 6.58 -3.80
N ALA A 231 -8.95 6.48 -3.67
CA ALA A 231 -8.16 5.60 -4.50
C ALA A 231 -8.40 4.12 -4.18
N THR A 232 -8.48 3.75 -2.90
CA THR A 232 -8.83 2.38 -2.48
C THR A 232 -10.26 1.99 -2.88
N MET A 233 -11.23 2.90 -2.80
CA MET A 233 -12.57 2.67 -3.34
C MET A 233 -12.55 2.44 -4.86
N LEU A 234 -11.72 3.19 -5.58
CA LEU A 234 -11.59 3.08 -7.03
C LEU A 234 -10.96 1.75 -7.45
N THR A 235 -9.83 1.36 -6.84
CA THR A 235 -9.18 0.07 -7.14
C THR A 235 -10.04 -1.10 -6.66
N GLY A 236 -10.56 -1.04 -5.43
CA GLY A 236 -11.37 -2.11 -4.84
C GLY A 236 -12.63 -2.41 -5.65
N SER A 237 -13.36 -1.38 -6.07
CA SER A 237 -14.58 -1.57 -6.89
C SER A 237 -14.27 -2.16 -8.27
N ARG A 238 -13.13 -1.82 -8.87
CA ARG A 238 -12.68 -2.41 -10.14
C ARG A 238 -12.26 -3.87 -9.98
N MET A 239 -11.58 -4.21 -8.89
CA MET A 239 -11.20 -5.58 -8.61
C MET A 239 -12.44 -6.47 -8.43
N LEU A 240 -13.41 -6.02 -7.62
CA LEU A 240 -14.67 -6.75 -7.41
C LEU A 240 -15.49 -6.88 -8.70
N PHE A 241 -15.61 -5.80 -9.49
CA PHE A 241 -16.26 -5.86 -10.80
C PHE A 241 -15.56 -6.85 -11.74
N GLY A 242 -14.22 -6.84 -11.76
CA GLY A 242 -13.40 -7.80 -12.49
C GLY A 242 -13.79 -9.21 -12.10
N MET A 243 -13.61 -9.59 -10.83
CA MET A 243 -13.97 -10.90 -10.29
C MET A 243 -15.42 -11.32 -10.61
N ALA A 244 -16.38 -10.40 -10.54
CA ALA A 244 -17.78 -10.68 -10.87
C ALA A 244 -17.99 -11.02 -12.35
N ARG A 245 -17.25 -10.35 -13.23
CA ARG A 245 -17.27 -10.63 -14.67
C ARG A 245 -16.65 -12.00 -15.01
N ASP A 246 -15.65 -12.46 -14.26
CA ASP A 246 -15.05 -13.82 -14.35
C ASP A 246 -15.99 -14.90 -13.78
N GLY A 247 -17.14 -14.48 -13.23
CA GLY A 247 -18.03 -15.35 -12.47
C GLY A 247 -17.37 -15.92 -11.22
N GLU A 248 -16.37 -15.24 -10.65
CA GLU A 248 -15.85 -15.50 -9.29
C GLU A 248 -16.81 -14.94 -8.23
N LEU A 249 -17.55 -13.87 -8.55
CA LEU A 249 -18.58 -13.24 -7.71
C LEU A 249 -19.95 -13.22 -8.43
N PRO A 250 -21.07 -12.92 -7.73
CA PRO A 250 -22.38 -12.82 -8.36
C PRO A 250 -22.42 -11.83 -9.52
N ALA A 251 -23.14 -12.15 -10.59
CA ALA A 251 -23.27 -11.30 -11.77
C ALA A 251 -23.86 -9.91 -11.48
N THR A 252 -24.58 -9.74 -10.36
CA THR A 252 -25.08 -8.44 -9.88
C THR A 252 -23.95 -7.46 -9.57
N VAL A 253 -22.80 -7.93 -9.09
CA VAL A 253 -21.63 -7.10 -8.77
C VAL A 253 -20.98 -6.55 -10.04
N ALA A 254 -21.16 -7.22 -11.19
CA ALA A 254 -20.67 -6.77 -12.49
C ALA A 254 -21.57 -5.69 -13.16
N ARG A 255 -22.57 -5.13 -12.48
CA ARG A 255 -23.44 -4.09 -13.07
C ARG A 255 -22.71 -2.74 -13.15
N VAL A 256 -22.85 -2.07 -14.29
CA VAL A 256 -22.26 -0.75 -14.57
C VAL A 256 -23.33 0.28 -14.95
N ILE A 257 -23.04 1.55 -14.73
CA ILE A 257 -23.86 2.66 -15.25
C ILE A 257 -23.64 2.77 -16.77
N PRO A 258 -24.67 2.62 -17.63
CA PRO A 258 -24.50 2.52 -19.08
C PRO A 258 -23.73 3.69 -19.74
N VAL A 259 -23.91 4.91 -19.23
CA VAL A 259 -23.31 6.13 -19.81
C VAL A 259 -21.87 6.34 -19.34
N ARG A 260 -21.54 5.95 -18.10
CA ARG A 260 -20.25 6.26 -17.45
C ARG A 260 -19.31 5.06 -17.33
N GLY A 261 -19.82 3.83 -17.51
CA GLY A 261 -19.06 2.60 -17.31
C GLY A 261 -18.67 2.32 -15.85
N THR A 262 -19.20 3.08 -14.88
CA THR A 262 -18.83 2.98 -13.47
C THR A 262 -19.51 1.76 -12.81
N PRO A 263 -18.76 0.86 -12.13
CA PRO A 263 -19.32 -0.34 -11.49
C PRO A 263 -19.98 -0.02 -10.14
N TRP A 264 -21.18 0.57 -10.18
CA TRP A 264 -21.83 1.12 -8.99
C TRP A 264 -22.15 0.08 -7.91
N VAL A 265 -22.50 -1.16 -8.28
CA VAL A 265 -22.78 -2.22 -7.28
C VAL A 265 -21.50 -2.59 -6.54
N ALA A 266 -20.39 -2.77 -7.27
CA ALA A 266 -19.09 -3.02 -6.65
C ALA A 266 -18.68 -1.85 -5.73
N SER A 267 -18.91 -0.60 -6.13
CA SER A 267 -18.67 0.56 -5.28
C SER A 267 -19.51 0.55 -4.00
N LEU A 268 -20.79 0.18 -4.06
CA LEU A 268 -21.64 0.05 -2.88
C LEU A 268 -21.20 -1.09 -1.96
N VAL A 269 -20.74 -2.22 -2.52
CA VAL A 269 -20.19 -3.33 -1.73
C VAL A 269 -18.95 -2.87 -0.97
N VAL A 270 -18.00 -2.20 -1.64
CA VAL A 270 -16.81 -1.64 -0.98
C VAL A 270 -17.22 -0.66 0.12
N LEU A 271 -18.17 0.24 -0.17
CA LEU A 271 -18.66 1.20 0.81
C LEU A 271 -19.32 0.53 2.02
N ALA A 272 -20.13 -0.51 1.81
CA ALA A 272 -20.78 -1.25 2.88
C ALA A 272 -19.76 -1.99 3.76
N VAL A 273 -18.73 -2.61 3.16
CA VAL A 273 -17.64 -3.27 3.89
C VAL A 273 -16.79 -2.25 4.66
N ALA A 274 -16.45 -1.11 4.05
CA ALA A 274 -15.75 -0.04 4.76
C ALA A 274 -16.58 0.52 5.92
N GLY A 275 -17.88 0.74 5.70
CA GLY A 275 -18.82 1.22 6.71
C GLY A 275 -19.00 0.26 7.88
N SER A 276 -19.00 -1.05 7.62
CA SER A 276 -19.11 -2.05 8.69
C SER A 276 -17.87 -2.11 9.58
N LEU A 277 -16.72 -1.59 9.13
CA LEU A 277 -15.48 -1.51 9.91
C LEU A 277 -15.40 -0.27 10.82
N LEU A 278 -16.27 0.74 10.64
CA LEU A 278 -16.27 1.97 11.45
C LEU A 278 -16.46 1.74 12.96
N PRO A 279 -17.34 0.83 13.43
CA PRO A 279 -17.56 0.64 14.86
C PRO A 279 -16.35 0.04 15.61
N PHE A 280 -15.37 -0.53 14.90
CA PHE A 280 -14.23 -1.19 15.54
C PHE A 280 -13.23 -0.21 16.18
N GLY A 281 -13.27 1.08 15.81
CA GLY A 281 -12.69 2.23 16.54
C GLY A 281 -11.16 2.28 16.72
N ALA A 282 -10.47 1.15 16.67
CA ALA A 282 -9.04 1.05 16.89
C ALA A 282 -8.30 1.04 15.55
N ILE A 283 -7.75 2.20 15.16
CA ILE A 283 -6.94 2.35 13.94
C ILE A 283 -5.82 1.32 13.88
N ALA A 284 -5.24 0.96 15.04
CA ALA A 284 -4.21 -0.09 15.14
C ALA A 284 -4.70 -1.46 14.66
N ILE A 285 -5.95 -1.84 14.99
CA ILE A 285 -6.53 -3.12 14.56
C ILE A 285 -6.78 -3.09 13.06
N VAL A 286 -7.40 -2.01 12.55
CA VAL A 286 -7.70 -1.87 11.12
C VAL A 286 -6.43 -1.85 10.28
N ALA A 287 -5.41 -1.09 10.70
CA ALA A 287 -4.09 -1.06 10.06
C ALA A 287 -3.38 -2.42 10.16
N GLY A 288 -3.49 -3.10 11.30
CA GLY A 288 -2.93 -4.44 11.51
C GLY A 288 -3.56 -5.49 10.60
N VAL A 289 -4.90 -5.55 10.52
CA VAL A 289 -5.63 -6.47 9.63
C VAL A 289 -5.35 -6.16 8.16
N SER A 290 -5.28 -4.88 7.80
CA SER A 290 -4.94 -4.46 6.43
C SER A 290 -3.52 -4.89 6.05
N SER A 291 -2.55 -4.67 6.95
CA SER A 291 -1.16 -5.09 6.76
C SER A 291 -1.03 -6.61 6.72
N PHE A 292 -1.76 -7.33 7.58
CA PHE A 292 -1.81 -8.79 7.58
C PHE A 292 -2.27 -9.33 6.22
N GLY A 293 -3.39 -8.80 5.67
CA GLY A 293 -3.88 -9.18 4.35
C GLY A 293 -2.88 -8.85 3.23
N ALA A 294 -2.31 -7.65 3.25
CA ALA A 294 -1.31 -7.23 2.27
C ALA A 294 -0.06 -8.11 2.30
N LEU A 295 0.46 -8.45 3.48
CA LEU A 295 1.63 -9.33 3.64
C LEU A 295 1.37 -10.74 3.10
N LEU A 296 0.15 -11.28 3.23
CA LEU A 296 -0.23 -12.53 2.57
C LEU A 296 -0.21 -12.39 1.04
N GLY A 297 -0.77 -11.30 0.51
CA GLY A 297 -0.71 -10.98 -0.93
C GLY A 297 0.73 -10.88 -1.44
N PHE A 298 1.59 -10.16 -0.71
CA PHE A 298 2.99 -9.98 -1.04
C PHE A 298 3.80 -11.29 -0.98
N LEU A 299 3.49 -12.16 -0.01
CA LEU A 299 4.05 -13.51 0.03
C LEU A 299 3.69 -14.29 -1.23
N LEU A 300 2.41 -14.26 -1.65
CA LEU A 300 1.96 -14.89 -2.88
C LEU A 300 2.66 -14.32 -4.11
N VAL A 301 2.80 -13.00 -4.20
CA VAL A 301 3.47 -12.34 -5.35
C VAL A 301 4.94 -12.74 -5.45
N ASN A 302 5.68 -12.75 -4.34
CA ASN A 302 7.07 -13.18 -4.33
C ASN A 302 7.21 -14.66 -4.73
N VAL A 303 6.33 -15.54 -4.23
CA VAL A 303 6.29 -16.95 -4.64
C VAL A 303 5.91 -17.10 -6.11
N CYS A 304 4.94 -16.33 -6.61
CA CYS A 304 4.52 -16.34 -8.01
C CYS A 304 5.68 -16.00 -8.95
N LEU A 305 6.52 -15.01 -8.61
CA LEU A 305 7.68 -14.67 -9.41
C LEU A 305 8.65 -15.87 -9.53
N ILE A 306 8.96 -16.53 -8.41
CA ILE A 306 9.86 -17.70 -8.37
C ILE A 306 9.29 -18.82 -9.24
N VAL A 307 7.98 -19.12 -9.09
CA VAL A 307 7.29 -20.15 -9.86
C VAL A 307 7.29 -19.82 -11.36
N LEU A 308 7.00 -18.58 -11.74
CA LEU A 308 6.97 -18.16 -13.14
C LEU A 308 8.36 -18.15 -13.80
N ARG A 309 9.43 -17.86 -13.05
CA ARG A 309 10.81 -18.02 -13.56
C ARG A 309 11.17 -19.47 -13.85
N ARG A 310 10.61 -20.42 -13.08
CA ARG A 310 10.81 -21.86 -13.31
C ARG A 310 9.94 -22.42 -14.43
N ARG A 311 8.65 -22.03 -14.49
CA ARG A 311 7.68 -22.57 -15.46
C ARG A 311 7.78 -21.93 -16.85
N SER A 312 8.22 -20.67 -16.93
CA SER A 312 8.25 -19.92 -18.19
C SER A 312 9.58 -19.15 -18.32
N PRO A 313 10.70 -19.88 -18.52
CA PRO A 313 12.03 -19.27 -18.61
C PRO A 313 12.18 -18.37 -19.85
N ASP A 314 11.57 -18.74 -20.98
CA ASP A 314 11.71 -18.04 -22.27
C ASP A 314 10.83 -16.80 -22.42
N ARG A 315 10.04 -16.48 -21.39
CA ARG A 315 9.13 -15.33 -21.43
C ARG A 315 9.93 -14.03 -21.44
N LYS A 316 9.58 -13.09 -22.32
CA LYS A 316 10.21 -11.76 -22.39
C LYS A 316 10.02 -11.01 -21.07
N ARG A 317 11.12 -10.53 -20.49
CA ARG A 317 11.17 -9.80 -19.21
C ARG A 317 11.79 -8.41 -19.46
N PRO A 318 10.98 -7.38 -19.77
CA PRO A 318 11.50 -6.02 -20.01
C PRO A 318 12.26 -5.45 -18.81
N PHE A 319 11.81 -5.81 -17.61
CA PHE A 319 12.54 -5.64 -16.36
C PHE A 319 12.75 -7.02 -15.73
N ARG A 320 13.94 -7.26 -15.20
CA ARG A 320 14.31 -8.50 -14.53
C ARG A 320 14.96 -8.16 -13.19
N VAL A 321 14.42 -8.70 -12.10
CA VAL A 321 14.94 -8.55 -10.74
C VAL A 321 16.42 -8.98 -10.72
N PRO A 322 17.32 -8.11 -10.22
CA PRO A 322 18.75 -8.38 -10.11
C PRO A 322 19.04 -9.45 -9.05
N LEU A 323 20.29 -9.93 -8.99
CA LEU A 323 20.78 -10.88 -7.98
C LEU A 323 19.97 -12.19 -7.96
N ALA A 324 20.10 -12.99 -9.01
CA ALA A 324 19.43 -14.28 -9.12
C ALA A 324 20.42 -15.45 -9.08
N VAL A 325 20.12 -16.47 -8.29
CA VAL A 325 20.82 -17.75 -8.30
C VAL A 325 19.98 -18.73 -9.13
N GLY A 326 20.36 -18.91 -10.39
CA GLY A 326 19.56 -19.68 -11.36
C GLY A 326 18.20 -19.03 -11.64
N PHE A 327 17.11 -19.77 -11.40
CA PHE A 327 15.74 -19.25 -11.56
C PHE A 327 15.24 -18.48 -10.34
N VAL A 328 15.93 -18.55 -9.19
CA VAL A 328 15.48 -17.96 -7.92
C VAL A 328 16.06 -16.54 -7.77
N PRO A 329 15.24 -15.48 -7.78
CA PRO A 329 15.70 -14.14 -7.42
C PRO A 329 15.91 -14.05 -5.90
N VAL A 330 17.11 -13.70 -5.45
CA VAL A 330 17.42 -13.51 -4.02
C VAL A 330 16.49 -12.46 -3.39
N PRO A 331 16.20 -11.31 -4.02
CA PRO A 331 15.26 -10.34 -3.46
C PRO A 331 13.85 -10.91 -3.22
N ALA A 332 13.35 -11.82 -4.07
CA ALA A 332 12.04 -12.42 -3.85
C ALA A 332 12.04 -13.36 -2.63
N VAL A 333 13.14 -14.09 -2.40
CA VAL A 333 13.30 -14.93 -1.20
C VAL A 333 13.39 -14.06 0.06
N LEU A 334 14.14 -12.96 0.00
CA LEU A 334 14.20 -11.99 1.10
C LEU A 334 12.83 -11.33 1.34
N GLY A 335 12.05 -11.08 0.28
CA GLY A 335 10.67 -10.60 0.37
C GLY A 335 9.76 -11.59 1.10
N VAL A 336 9.82 -12.89 0.76
CA VAL A 336 9.09 -13.94 1.51
C VAL A 336 9.52 -13.97 2.97
N ALA A 337 10.83 -13.98 3.25
CA ALA A 337 11.36 -14.01 4.61
C ALA A 337 10.93 -12.78 5.43
N ALA A 338 10.99 -11.59 4.84
CA ALA A 338 10.56 -10.35 5.47
C ALA A 338 9.05 -10.35 5.73
N CYS A 339 8.23 -10.80 4.77
CA CYS A 339 6.79 -10.92 4.96
C CYS A 339 6.46 -11.88 6.11
N LEU A 340 7.13 -13.04 6.18
CA LEU A 340 6.95 -14.00 7.26
C LEU A 340 7.38 -13.43 8.62
N ALA A 341 8.51 -12.72 8.68
CA ALA A 341 9.00 -12.09 9.91
C ALA A 341 8.04 -11.01 10.43
N LEU A 342 7.45 -10.20 9.54
CA LEU A 342 6.45 -9.21 9.92
C LEU A 342 5.13 -9.87 10.32
N LEU A 343 4.70 -10.92 9.60
CA LEU A 343 3.47 -11.65 9.89
C LEU A 343 3.44 -12.24 11.30
N VAL A 344 4.57 -12.78 11.80
CA VAL A 344 4.63 -13.34 13.16
C VAL A 344 4.67 -12.28 14.27
N SER A 345 4.78 -11.01 13.92
CA SER A 345 4.97 -9.89 14.86
C SER A 345 3.67 -9.17 15.24
N PHE A 346 2.52 -9.64 14.73
CA PHE A 346 1.21 -9.10 15.08
C PHE A 346 0.67 -9.63 16.42
N GLU A 347 -0.27 -8.89 16.99
CA GLU A 347 -0.97 -9.28 18.22
C GLU A 347 -2.07 -10.33 17.96
N PRO A 348 -2.44 -11.16 18.96
CA PRO A 348 -3.46 -12.20 18.84
C PRO A 348 -4.78 -11.76 18.19
N HIS A 349 -5.24 -10.55 18.52
CA HIS A 349 -6.49 -10.02 17.99
C HIS A 349 -6.42 -9.72 16.48
N VAL A 350 -5.25 -9.38 15.94
CA VAL A 350 -5.05 -9.17 14.50
C VAL A 350 -5.15 -10.50 13.76
N TYR A 351 -4.57 -11.59 14.30
CA TYR A 351 -4.72 -12.92 13.70
C TYR A 351 -6.15 -13.41 13.74
N ALA A 352 -6.88 -13.16 14.83
CA ALA A 352 -8.30 -13.52 14.91
C ALA A 352 -9.12 -12.79 13.84
N ALA A 353 -8.98 -11.46 13.77
CA ALA A 353 -9.70 -10.65 12.79
C ALA A 353 -9.30 -10.96 11.34
N GLY A 354 -7.99 -11.09 11.06
CA GLY A 354 -7.48 -11.47 9.74
C GLY A 354 -7.88 -12.89 9.34
N GLY A 355 -7.91 -13.83 10.29
CA GLY A 355 -8.39 -15.20 10.09
C GLY A 355 -9.88 -15.25 9.76
N ILE A 356 -10.71 -14.45 10.44
CA ILE A 356 -12.13 -14.30 10.11
C ILE A 356 -12.29 -13.74 8.69
N ALA A 357 -11.56 -12.68 8.33
CA ALA A 357 -11.59 -12.10 7.00
C ALA A 357 -11.20 -13.12 5.92
N LEU A 358 -10.16 -13.93 6.16
CA LEU A 358 -9.73 -15.00 5.27
C LEU A 358 -10.78 -16.11 5.17
N ALA A 359 -11.37 -16.52 6.29
CA ALA A 359 -12.42 -17.54 6.31
C ALA A 359 -13.66 -17.09 5.52
N LEU A 360 -14.05 -15.82 5.65
CA LEU A 360 -15.13 -15.21 4.85
C LEU A 360 -14.76 -15.21 3.36
N ALA A 361 -13.52 -14.87 3.00
CA ALA A 361 -13.06 -14.91 1.62
C ALA A 361 -13.11 -16.34 1.04
N VAL A 362 -12.66 -17.34 1.80
CA VAL A 362 -12.74 -18.76 1.42
C VAL A 362 -14.19 -19.23 1.28
N LEU A 363 -15.07 -18.80 2.19
CA LEU A 363 -16.49 -19.13 2.15
C LEU A 363 -17.14 -18.57 0.87
N VAL A 364 -16.86 -17.32 0.51
CA VAL A 364 -17.33 -16.70 -0.75
C VAL A 364 -16.86 -17.50 -1.98
N VAL A 365 -15.60 -17.95 -1.98
CA VAL A 365 -15.07 -18.79 -3.06
C VAL A 365 -15.73 -20.17 -3.08
N ALA A 366 -16.01 -20.76 -1.92
CA ALA A 366 -16.68 -22.06 -1.81
C ALA A 366 -18.15 -22.00 -2.27
N THR A 367 -18.85 -20.90 -1.96
CA THR A 367 -20.25 -20.69 -2.38
C THR A 367 -20.38 -20.29 -3.85
N ARG A 368 -19.27 -20.02 -4.56
CA ARG A 368 -19.25 -19.72 -6.01
C ARG A 368 -20.05 -20.70 -6.87
N ARG A 369 -20.06 -22.00 -6.52
CA ARG A 369 -20.82 -23.02 -7.26
C ARG A 369 -22.33 -22.81 -7.22
N TRP A 370 -22.84 -22.10 -6.21
CA TRP A 370 -24.26 -21.88 -5.96
C TRP A 370 -24.81 -20.65 -6.70
N TRP A 371 -23.94 -19.74 -7.15
CA TRP A 371 -24.31 -18.52 -7.86
C TRP A 371 -24.02 -18.56 -9.37
N LYS A 372 -23.45 -19.68 -9.84
CA LYS A 372 -23.27 -19.98 -11.28
C LYS A 372 -24.47 -20.69 -11.92
N ARG A 373 -25.49 -21.05 -11.12
CA ARG A 373 -26.81 -21.47 -11.59
C ARG A 373 -27.70 -20.24 -11.64
#